data_AF-A0A2N2IVR4-F1
#
_entry.id   AF-A0A2N2IVR4-F1
#
_cell.length_a   1.000
_cell.length_b   1.000
_cell.length_c   1.000
_cell.angle_alpha   90.00
_cell.angle_beta   90.00
_cell.angle_gamma   90.00
#
_symmetry.space_group_name_H-M   'P 1'
#
loop_
_entity.id
_entity.type
_entity.pdbx_description
1 polymer ?
#
loop_
_entity_poly.entity_id
_entity_poly.type
_entity_poly.pdbx_seq_one_letter_code
_entity_poly.pdbx_strand_id
1 'polypeptide(L)' 'MPTHPLQRKLSRDVARAVRGFDMIHDGDRILVALSGGKDSYVLFHLLESLSHRAPVRFTLVPVHI' A
#
# COMPACT_ATOMS: atom_id res chain seq x y z
N MET A 1 11.37 -13.19 -8.62
CA MET A 1 11.08 -14.24 -7.62
C MET A 1 9.59 -14.56 -7.64
N PRO A 2 9.17 -15.83 -7.55
CA PRO A 2 7.75 -16.17 -7.44
C PRO A 2 7.17 -15.57 -6.16
N THR A 3 6.12 -14.76 -6.27
CA THR A 3 5.46 -14.15 -5.10
C THR A 3 4.74 -15.22 -4.27
N HIS A 4 4.99 -15.25 -2.97
CA HIS A 4 4.37 -16.17 -2.02
C HIS A 4 2.83 -16.06 -2.06
N PRO A 5 2.05 -17.15 -1.92
CA PRO A 5 0.58 -17.10 -1.99
C PRO A 5 -0.03 -16.06 -1.04
N LEU A 6 0.51 -15.94 0.17
CA LEU A 6 0.08 -14.94 1.17
C LEU A 6 0.28 -13.51 0.67
N GLN A 7 1.43 -13.19 0.08
CA GLN A 7 1.71 -11.86 -0.46
C GLN A 7 0.71 -11.50 -1.57
N ARG A 8 0.37 -12.45 -2.44
CA ARG A 8 -0.64 -12.25 -3.49
C ARG A 8 -2.03 -12.03 -2.92
N LYS A 9 -2.38 -12.71 -1.81
CA LYS A 9 -3.67 -12.51 -1.12
C LYS A 9 -3.74 -11.11 -0.52
N LEU A 10 -2.75 -10.73 0.29
CA LEU A 10 -2.68 -9.42 0.95
C LEU A 10 -2.69 -8.27 -0.07
N SER A 11 -1.93 -8.38 -1.16
CA SER A 11 -1.92 -7.35 -2.20
C SER A 11 -3.31 -7.15 -2.84
N ARG A 12 -4.05 -8.25 -3.05
CA ARG A 12 -5.42 -8.20 -3.61
C ARG A 12 -6.40 -7.59 -2.62
N ASP A 13 -6.29 -7.94 -1.34
CA ASP A 13 -7.18 -7.43 -0.30
C ASP A 13 -6.96 -5.92 -0.08
N VAL A 14 -5.70 -5.45 -0.07
CA VAL A 14 -5.38 -4.01 -0.01
C VAL A 14 -5.90 -3.27 -1.23
N ALA A 15 -5.65 -3.77 -2.46
CA ALA A 15 -6.15 -3.13 -3.67
C ALA A 15 -7.69 -3.07 -3.71
N ARG A 16 -8.38 -4.11 -3.20
CA ARG A 16 -9.84 -4.13 -3.08
C ARG A 16 -10.31 -3.07 -2.08
N ALA A 17 -9.67 -2.93 -0.92
CA ALA A 17 -10.02 -1.92 0.05
C ALA A 17 -9.83 -0.51 -0.51
N VAL A 18 -8.66 -0.23 -1.08
CA VAL A 18 -8.35 1.08 -1.70
C VAL A 18 -9.40 1.49 -2.73
N ARG A 19 -9.80 0.58 -3.64
CA ARG A 19 -10.84 0.87 -4.64
C ARG A 19 -12.25 0.88 -4.07
N GLY A 20 -12.58 -0.05 -3.18
CA GLY A 20 -13.92 -0.23 -2.65
C GLY A 20 -14.34 0.89 -1.70
N PHE A 21 -13.38 1.56 -1.08
CA PHE A 21 -13.60 2.71 -0.19
C PHE A 21 -13.12 4.03 -0.80
N ASP A 22 -12.75 4.05 -2.08
CA ASP A 22 -12.31 5.26 -2.79
C ASP A 22 -11.21 6.04 -2.03
N MET A 23 -10.18 5.34 -1.55
CA MET A 23 -9.22 5.88 -0.58
C MET A 23 -8.06 6.68 -1.20
N ILE A 24 -7.77 6.46 -2.49
CA ILE A 24 -6.58 6.99 -3.16
C ILE A 24 -6.96 7.49 -4.55
N HIS A 25 -6.69 8.77 -4.81
CA HIS A 25 -6.94 9.47 -6.06
C HIS A 25 -5.62 9.88 -6.74
N ASP A 26 -5.73 10.29 -8.01
CA ASP A 26 -4.57 10.69 -8.80
C ASP A 26 -3.98 12.00 -8.27
N GLY A 27 -2.66 12.02 -8.07
CA GLY A 27 -1.94 13.13 -7.48
C GLY A 27 -1.80 13.09 -5.95
N ASP A 28 -2.39 12.11 -5.27
CA ASP A 28 -2.37 12.05 -3.81
C ASP A 28 -0.96 11.94 -3.23
N ARG A 29 -0.78 12.62 -2.08
CA ARG A 29 0.43 12.54 -1.24
C ARG A 29 0.02 11.98 0.11
N ILE A 30 0.31 10.71 0.34
CA ILE A 30 -0.21 9.96 1.47
C ILE A 30 0.90 9.78 2.51
N LEU A 31 0.66 10.26 3.73
CA LEU A 31 1.53 9.97 4.87
C LEU A 31 1.22 8.58 5.42
N VAL A 32 2.26 7.79 5.66
CA VAL A 32 2.15 6.46 6.27
C VAL A 32 2.87 6.46 7.61
N ALA A 33 2.10 6.33 8.69
CA ALA A 33 2.62 6.23 10.05
C ALA A 33 3.24 4.84 10.30
N LEU A 34 4.55 4.81 10.57
CA LEU A 34 5.31 3.60 10.85
C LEU A 34 5.58 3.51 12.35
N SER A 35 4.80 2.69 13.05
CA SER A 35 4.91 2.46 14.50
C SER A 35 6.08 1.57 14.95
N GLY A 36 6.94 1.12 14.03
CA GLY A 36 7.98 0.14 14.32
C GLY A 36 7.52 -1.33 14.28
N GLY A 37 6.21 -1.58 14.23
CA GLY A 37 5.65 -2.93 14.16
C GLY A 37 5.64 -3.53 12.75
N LYS A 38 5.71 -4.86 12.64
CA LYS A 38 5.67 -5.57 11.35
C LYS A 38 4.47 -5.21 10.48
N ASP A 39 3.31 -4.91 11.09
CA ASP A 39 2.08 -4.66 10.35
C ASP A 39 2.13 -3.32 9.59
N SER A 40 2.70 -2.27 10.19
CA SER A 40 2.85 -0.96 9.53
C SER A 40 3.88 -1.02 8.40
N TYR A 41 4.99 -1.76 8.58
CA TYR A 41 5.95 -2.01 7.51
C TYR A 41 5.36 -2.85 6.37
N VAL A 42 4.60 -3.90 6.69
CA VAL A 42 3.94 -4.73 5.67
C VAL A 42 2.92 -3.89 4.90
N LEU A 43 2.11 -3.06 5.57
CA LEU A 43 1.16 -2.17 4.89
C LEU A 43 1.88 -1.19 3.95
N PHE A 44 2.95 -0.54 4.42
CA PHE A 44 3.75 0.35 3.58
C PHE A 44 4.29 -0.37 2.34
N HIS A 45 4.84 -1.57 2.50
CA HIS A 45 5.35 -2.37 1.38
C HIS A 45 4.25 -2.76 0.37
N LEU A 46 3.05 -3.06 0.85
CA LEU A 46 1.89 -3.37 0.00
C LEU A 46 1.40 -2.15 -0.76
N LEU A 47 1.37 -0.97 -0.13
CA LEU A 47 0.99 0.29 -0.75
C LEU A 47 2.03 0.74 -1.79
N GLU A 48 3.32 0.59 -1.51
CA GLU A 48 4.41 0.87 -2.45
C GLU A 48 4.35 -0.08 -3.65
N SER A 49 4.08 -1.36 -3.41
CA SER A 49 3.85 -2.32 -4.50
C SER A 49 2.62 -1.97 -5.34
N LEU A 50 1.59 -1.38 -4.72
CA LEU A 50 0.38 -0.92 -5.39
C LEU A 50 0.67 0.32 -6.24
N SER A 51 1.43 1.30 -5.74
CA SER A 51 1.74 2.54 -6.49
C SER A 51 2.50 2.26 -7.80
N HIS A 52 3.35 1.24 -7.82
CA HIS A 52 4.06 0.83 -9.03
C HIS A 52 3.19 0.15 -10.09
N ARG A 53 2.02 -0.38 -9.73
CA ARG A 53 1.16 -1.19 -10.63
C ARG A 53 -0.18 -0.53 -10.92
N ALA A 54 -0.65 0.36 -10.06
CA ALA A 54 -1.91 1.04 -10.20
C ALA A 54 -1.83 2.07 -11.34
N PRO A 55 -2.93 2.29 -12.08
CA PRO A 55 -2.99 3.38 -13.07
C PRO A 55 -3.03 4.77 -12.41
N VAL A 56 -3.40 4.82 -11.13
CA VAL A 56 -3.46 6.05 -10.32
C VAL A 56 -2.06 6.36 -9.81
N ARG A 57 -1.58 7.58 -10.05
CA ARG A 57 -0.27 8.05 -9.61
C ARG A 57 -0.41 8.72 -8.26
N PHE A 58 0.25 8.17 -7.24
CA PHE A 58 0.30 8.76 -5.91
C PHE A 58 1.69 8.57 -5.30
N THR A 59 1.98 9.36 -4.27
CA THR A 59 3.25 9.30 -3.55
C THR A 59 3.02 8.91 -2.10
N LEU A 60 3.94 8.11 -1.55
CA LEU A 60 3.92 7.68 -0.16
C LEU A 60 5.03 8.38 0.61
N VAL A 61 4.70 8.91 1.78
CA VAL A 61 5.64 9.56 2.70
C VAL A 61 5.65 8.76 4.01
N PRO A 62 6.62 7.85 4.21
CA PRO A 62 6.75 7.13 5.47
C PRO A 62 7.25 8.06 6.58
N VAL A 63 6.60 8.01 7.74
CA VAL A 63 7.02 8.75 8.95
C VAL A 63 7.06 7.79 10.12
N HIS A 64 8.20 7.71 10.79
CA HIS A 64 8.33 6.92 12.01
C HIS A 64 7.72 7.67 13.20
N ILE A 65 6.95 6.95 14.01
CA ILE A 65 6.27 7.46 15.22
C ILE A 65 6.66 6.58 16.39
#